data_AF-A0A7S1FC93-F1
#
_entry.id   AF-A0A7S1FC93-F1
#
_cell.length_a   1.000
_cell.length_b   1.000
_cell.length_c   1.000
_cell.angle_alpha   90.00
_cell.angle_beta   90.00
_cell.angle_gamma   90.00
#
_symmetry.space_group_name_H-M   'P 1'
#
loop_
_entity.id
_entity.type
_entity.pdbx_description
1 polymer ?
#
loop_
_entity_poly.entity_id
_entity_poly.type
_entity_poly.pdbx_seq_one_letter_code
_entity_poly.pdbx_strand_id
1 'polypeptide(L)'
;MASAGTDRAVTCCVKARVYAIVGVMCALFALACLYAFPPLPASPDDSALCKDNPGCATLDGYCCPHEDGMMLACCTQLTSPATATPASGALETQSVARTESTMTA
;
A
#
# COMPACT_ATOMS: atom_id res chain seq x y z
N MET A 1 -38.18 -44.45 33.76
CA MET A 1 -37.50 -43.13 33.86
C MET A 1 -35.99 -43.25 33.59
N ALA A 2 -35.58 -43.87 32.47
CA ALA A 2 -34.17 -44.15 32.15
C ALA A 2 -33.83 -44.03 30.64
N SER A 3 -34.51 -43.15 29.89
CA SER A 3 -34.28 -42.98 28.43
C SER A 3 -33.72 -41.61 28.02
N ALA A 4 -33.62 -40.64 28.94
CA ALA A 4 -33.16 -39.28 28.61
C ALA A 4 -31.62 -39.11 28.60
N GLY A 5 -30.87 -40.08 29.14
CA GLY A 5 -29.39 -39.99 29.26
C GLY A 5 -28.66 -40.34 27.95
N THR A 6 -29.10 -41.38 27.26
CA THR A 6 -28.47 -41.87 26.02
C THR A 6 -28.69 -40.88 24.86
N ASP A 7 -29.84 -40.23 24.80
CA ASP A 7 -30.21 -39.29 23.72
C ASP A 7 -29.33 -38.02 23.71
N ARG A 8 -29.02 -37.49 24.90
CA ARG A 8 -28.13 -36.33 25.07
C ARG A 8 -26.68 -36.68 24.74
N ALA A 9 -26.22 -37.89 25.08
CA ALA A 9 -24.88 -38.35 24.73
C ALA A 9 -24.71 -38.53 23.22
N VAL A 10 -25.71 -39.13 22.55
CA VAL A 10 -25.70 -39.30 21.09
C VAL A 10 -25.77 -37.93 20.40
N THR A 11 -26.60 -37.02 20.88
CA THR A 11 -26.68 -35.64 20.35
C THR A 11 -25.37 -34.88 20.53
N CYS A 12 -24.69 -35.00 21.67
CA CYS A 12 -23.36 -34.41 21.88
C CYS A 12 -22.30 -34.99 20.94
N CYS A 13 -22.29 -36.31 20.75
CA CYS A 13 -21.37 -36.97 19.82
C CYS A 13 -21.59 -36.53 18.38
N VAL A 14 -22.85 -36.42 17.94
CA VAL A 14 -23.19 -35.92 16.59
C VAL A 14 -22.78 -34.45 16.46
N LYS A 15 -23.07 -33.62 17.45
CA LYS A 15 -22.69 -32.20 17.44
C LYS A 15 -21.17 -32.01 17.40
N ALA A 16 -20.43 -32.78 18.20
CA ALA A 16 -18.97 -32.75 18.23
C ALA A 16 -18.35 -33.21 16.89
N ARG A 17 -18.92 -34.25 16.27
CA ARG A 17 -18.52 -34.72 14.94
C ARG A 17 -18.80 -33.66 13.87
N VAL A 18 -19.96 -33.02 13.90
CA VAL A 18 -20.31 -31.93 12.97
C VAL A 18 -19.37 -30.73 13.16
N TYR A 19 -19.08 -30.31 14.39
CA TYR A 19 -18.12 -29.24 14.64
C TYR A 19 -16.70 -29.60 14.21
N ALA A 20 -16.28 -30.86 14.40
CA ALA A 20 -14.99 -31.33 13.90
C ALA A 20 -14.92 -31.28 12.37
N ILE A 21 -15.97 -31.72 11.66
CA ILE A 21 -16.02 -31.68 10.19
C ILE A 21 -16.01 -30.23 9.68
N VAL A 22 -16.85 -29.36 10.25
CA VAL A 22 -16.92 -27.94 9.87
C VAL A 22 -15.58 -27.24 10.16
N GLY A 23 -14.95 -27.54 11.30
CA GLY A 23 -13.63 -27.01 11.66
C GLY A 23 -12.54 -27.46 10.68
N VAL A 24 -12.53 -28.74 10.29
CA VAL A 24 -11.58 -29.26 9.30
C VAL A 24 -11.81 -28.61 7.93
N MET A 25 -13.06 -28.47 7.48
CA MET A 25 -13.36 -27.79 6.21
C MET A 25 -12.94 -26.31 6.24
N CYS A 26 -13.18 -25.61 7.33
CA CYS A 26 -12.77 -24.21 7.49
C CYS A 26 -11.25 -24.07 7.51
N ALA A 27 -10.54 -25.00 8.18
CA ALA A 27 -9.07 -25.00 8.23
C ALA A 27 -8.47 -25.32 6.85
N LEU A 28 -9.01 -26.29 6.12
CA LEU A 28 -8.58 -26.60 4.76
C LEU A 28 -8.84 -25.44 3.81
N PHE A 29 -9.97 -24.76 3.94
CA PHE A 29 -10.29 -23.57 3.14
C PHE A 29 -9.33 -22.42 3.46
N ALA A 30 -9.05 -22.17 4.75
CA ALA A 30 -8.07 -21.16 5.16
C ALA A 30 -6.65 -21.48 4.67
N LEU A 31 -6.22 -22.75 4.74
CA LEU A 31 -4.94 -23.19 4.20
C LEU A 31 -4.88 -23.05 2.68
N ALA A 32 -5.95 -23.40 1.97
CA ALA A 32 -6.05 -23.20 0.52
C ALA A 32 -6.01 -21.71 0.16
N CYS A 33 -6.69 -20.86 0.91
CA CYS A 33 -6.63 -19.41 0.74
C CYS A 33 -5.22 -18.86 0.99
N LEU A 34 -4.53 -19.29 2.05
CA LEU A 34 -3.14 -18.88 2.33
C LEU A 34 -2.16 -19.37 1.25
N TYR A 35 -2.42 -20.52 0.65
CA TYR A 35 -1.61 -21.04 -0.46
C TYR A 35 -1.89 -20.31 -1.77
N ALA A 36 -3.15 -19.99 -2.06
CA ALA A 36 -3.55 -19.27 -3.28
C ALA A 36 -3.24 -17.76 -3.20
N PHE A 37 -3.27 -17.18 -2.00
CA PHE A 37 -2.98 -15.79 -1.70
C PHE A 37 -1.94 -15.74 -0.58
N PRO A 38 -0.64 -15.88 -0.91
CA PRO A 38 0.40 -15.63 0.08
C PRO A 38 0.21 -14.22 0.65
N PRO A 39 0.44 -13.98 1.95
CA PRO A 39 0.41 -12.64 2.50
C PRO A 39 1.42 -11.81 1.71
N LEU A 40 0.91 -10.79 0.99
CA LEU A 40 1.78 -9.80 0.37
C LEU A 40 2.65 -9.21 1.49
N PRO A 41 3.96 -8.99 1.22
CA PRO A 41 4.86 -8.42 2.22
C PRO A 41 4.18 -7.19 2.81
N ALA A 42 4.08 -7.12 4.14
CA ALA A 42 3.49 -5.98 4.84
C ALA A 42 4.05 -4.70 4.22
N SER A 43 3.18 -3.98 3.52
CA SER A 43 3.56 -2.74 2.88
C SER A 43 4.01 -1.79 3.99
N PRO A 44 5.15 -1.09 3.82
CA PRO A 44 5.64 -0.12 4.79
C PRO A 44 4.78 1.15 4.72
N ASP A 45 3.48 1.03 4.97
CA ASP A 45 2.50 2.10 4.78
C ASP A 45 2.68 3.23 5.81
N ASP A 46 3.35 2.99 6.94
CA ASP A 46 3.73 4.07 7.87
C ASP A 46 4.77 5.02 7.24
N SER A 47 5.65 4.52 6.36
CA SER A 47 6.63 5.33 5.63
C SER A 47 6.00 6.16 4.50
N ALA A 48 4.75 5.86 4.13
CA ALA A 48 4.05 6.50 3.03
C ALA A 48 3.40 7.83 3.42
N LEU A 49 3.28 8.11 4.73
CA LEU A 49 2.64 9.31 5.23
C LEU A 49 3.42 10.57 4.85
N CYS A 50 2.70 11.61 4.46
CA CYS A 50 3.29 12.90 4.11
C CYS A 50 3.95 13.60 5.28
N LYS A 51 3.49 13.34 6.50
CA LYS A 51 4.06 13.91 7.72
C LYS A 51 5.50 13.45 7.96
N ASP A 52 5.87 12.28 7.45
CA ASP A 52 7.22 11.72 7.56
C ASP A 52 8.14 12.16 6.41
N ASN A 53 7.61 12.89 5.42
CA ASN A 53 8.35 13.36 4.25
C ASN A 53 8.41 14.91 4.22
N PRO A 54 9.55 15.54 4.56
CA PRO A 54 9.63 16.99 4.74
C PRO A 54 9.28 17.79 3.46
N GLY A 55 9.52 17.24 2.27
CA GLY A 55 9.14 17.85 0.99
C GLY A 55 7.63 17.88 0.74
N CYS A 56 6.87 17.03 1.41
CA CYS A 56 5.42 16.90 1.27
C CYS A 56 4.65 17.17 2.58
N ALA A 57 5.31 17.63 3.64
CA ALA A 57 4.71 17.75 4.99
C ALA A 57 3.53 18.73 5.11
N THR A 58 3.27 19.53 4.07
CA THR A 58 2.09 20.42 3.97
C THR A 58 0.84 19.67 3.51
N LEU A 59 0.98 18.42 3.02
CA LEU A 59 -0.12 17.56 2.64
C LEU A 59 -0.42 16.58 3.77
N ASP A 60 -1.68 16.14 3.83
CA ASP A 60 -2.16 15.11 4.72
C ASP A 60 -2.40 13.80 3.94
N GLY A 61 -2.28 12.66 4.63
CA GLY A 61 -2.46 11.33 4.04
C GLY A 61 -1.16 10.71 3.51
N TYR A 62 -1.28 9.91 2.46
CA TYR A 62 -0.18 9.13 1.87
C TYR A 62 0.32 9.79 0.57
N CYS A 63 1.62 10.05 0.49
CA CYS A 63 2.25 10.60 -0.72
C CYS A 63 3.49 9.85 -1.20
N CYS A 64 4.12 8.99 -0.39
CA CYS A 64 5.40 8.38 -0.75
C CYS A 64 5.50 6.90 -0.36
N PRO A 65 4.74 5.97 -0.98
CA PRO A 65 3.93 6.09 -2.20
C PRO A 65 2.55 6.73 -2.00
N HIS A 66 1.99 7.30 -3.07
CA HIS A 66 0.62 7.79 -3.09
C HIS A 66 -0.38 6.65 -3.26
N GLU A 67 -1.66 6.94 -3.06
CA GLU A 67 -2.76 5.96 -3.05
C GLU A 67 -2.93 5.21 -4.39
N ASP A 68 -2.43 5.79 -5.48
CA ASP A 68 -2.34 5.21 -6.82
C ASP A 68 -1.06 4.38 -7.04
N GLY A 69 -0.18 4.30 -6.05
CA GLY A 69 1.11 3.60 -6.11
C GLY A 69 2.23 4.40 -6.78
N MET A 70 1.99 5.65 -7.16
CA MET A 70 3.00 6.52 -7.78
C MET A 70 3.80 7.27 -6.71
N MET A 71 5.06 7.60 -7.01
CA MET A 71 5.87 8.49 -6.17
C MET A 71 5.68 9.93 -6.64
N LEU A 72 5.24 10.82 -5.75
CA LEU A 72 5.11 12.24 -6.06
C LEU A 72 6.48 12.90 -6.19
N ALA A 73 6.54 14.00 -6.94
CA ALA A 73 7.77 14.76 -7.13
C ALA A 73 8.37 15.28 -5.82
N CYS A 74 7.55 15.56 -4.81
CA CYS A 74 8.00 16.03 -3.51
C CYS A 74 8.70 14.93 -2.67
N CYS A 75 8.50 13.64 -2.99
CA CYS A 75 9.12 12.51 -2.30
C CYS A 75 10.61 12.36 -2.59
N THR A 76 11.10 12.90 -3.72
CA THR A 76 12.52 12.91 -4.09
C THR A 76 13.18 14.26 -3.79
N GLN A 77 12.39 15.27 -3.44
CA GLN A 77 12.84 16.60 -3.07
C GLN A 77 13.05 16.67 -1.54
N LEU A 78 14.17 16.12 -1.09
CA LEU A 78 14.69 16.34 0.27
C LEU A 78 14.95 17.83 0.58
N THR A 79 15.05 18.68 -0.44
CA THR A 79 15.29 20.12 -0.33
C THR A 79 14.61 20.87 -1.46
N SER A 80 13.28 20.95 -1.45
CA SER A 80 12.61 21.97 -2.27
C SER A 80 11.64 22.73 -1.40
N PRO A 81 12.02 23.95 -0.97
CA PRO A 81 11.21 24.71 -0.03
C PRO A 81 9.87 24.99 -0.69
N ALA A 82 8.81 24.50 -0.05
CA ALA A 82 7.47 24.97 -0.30
C ALA A 82 7.50 26.50 -0.30
N THR A 83 7.06 27.10 -1.41
CA THR A 83 6.44 28.42 -1.40
C THR A 83 7.34 29.58 -0.96
N ALA A 84 7.89 30.29 -1.94
CA ALA A 84 7.47 31.68 -2.07
C ALA A 84 6.64 31.79 -3.37
N THR A 85 5.33 31.87 -3.16
CA THR A 85 4.22 32.43 -3.97
C THR A 85 4.62 33.45 -5.07
N PRO A 86 3.77 33.59 -6.12
CA PRO A 86 4.14 33.76 -7.51
C PRO A 86 4.28 35.24 -7.92
N ALA A 87 5.20 35.52 -8.84
CA ALA A 87 5.25 36.81 -9.53
C ALA A 87 5.87 36.62 -10.92
N SER A 88 4.99 36.73 -11.93
CA SER A 88 5.16 37.60 -13.09
C SER A 88 6.59 38.09 -13.36
N GLY A 89 7.20 37.58 -14.44
CA GLY A 89 8.41 38.13 -15.05
C GLY A 89 8.74 37.28 -16.26
N ALA A 90 8.27 37.68 -17.45
CA ALA A 90 9.12 38.34 -18.44
C ALA A 90 10.28 37.42 -18.88
N LEU A 91 10.12 36.77 -20.03
CA LEU A 91 10.69 37.26 -21.28
C LEU A 91 12.23 37.31 -21.20
N GLU A 92 12.89 36.34 -21.83
CA GLU A 92 14.12 36.68 -22.54
C GLU A 92 14.25 35.83 -23.81
N THR A 93 13.68 36.37 -24.89
CA THR A 93 14.07 36.06 -26.25
C THR A 93 15.42 36.73 -26.53
N GLN A 94 16.51 35.96 -26.60
CA GLN A 94 17.78 36.33 -27.26
C GLN A 94 18.41 34.99 -27.73
N SER A 95 18.46 34.58 -29.00
CA SER A 95 18.83 35.28 -30.24
C SER A 95 20.11 36.11 -30.10
N VAL A 96 21.28 35.46 -29.98
CA VAL A 96 22.52 36.01 -30.54
C VAL A 96 23.36 34.88 -31.14
N ALA A 97 23.58 35.02 -32.44
CA ALA A 97 24.52 34.24 -33.23
C ALA A 97 25.95 34.33 -32.69
N ARG A 98 26.63 33.18 -32.61
CA ARG A 98 28.07 33.07 -32.85
C ARG A 98 28.30 31.71 -33.52
N THR A 99 28.18 31.66 -34.84
CA THR A 99 29.33 31.56 -35.76
C THR A 99 30.51 30.73 -35.22
N GLU A 100 30.73 29.64 -35.96
CA GLU A 100 32.01 29.05 -36.34
C GLU A 100 32.76 28.01 -35.48
N SER A 101 33.27 27.05 -36.26
CA SER A 101 34.46 26.23 -36.06
C SER A 101 34.36 25.09 -35.05
N THR A 102 34.42 23.85 -35.54
CA THR A 102 35.65 23.02 -35.69
C THR A 102 35.12 21.58 -35.92
N MET A 103 35.07 21.11 -37.17
CA MET A 103 36.06 20.21 -37.78
C MET A 103 36.07 18.79 -37.19
N THR A 104 36.15 17.82 -38.10
CA THR A 104 36.61 16.42 -37.92
C THR A 104 35.57 15.46 -37.30
N ALA A 105 35.24 14.32 -37.89
CA ALA A 105 35.94 13.46 -38.85
C ALA A 105 34.95 12.68 -39.72
#